data_AF-A0A923CX87-F1
#
_entry.id   AF-A0A923CX87-F1
#
_cell.length_a   1.000
_cell.length_b   1.000
_cell.length_c   1.000
_cell.angle_alpha   90.00
_cell.angle_beta   90.00
_cell.angle_gamma   90.00
#
_symmetry.space_group_name_H-M   'P 1'
#
loop_
_entity.id
_entity.type
_entity.pdbx_description
1 polymer ?
#
loop_
_entity_poly.entity_id
_entity_poly.type
_entity_poly.pdbx_seq_one_letter_code
_entity_poly.pdbx_strand_id
1 'polypeptide(L)'
;ITRLARAYNLATPASGRILSGGVDSTALYPPKKFFGAARNIEGGGSMTILATALVDTGSKMDEVIFEEFKGTGNMELRLDRGMADRRIFPAIDVITSGTRKEELILDPQEAPFVWGVRRILHGIDSAERAMDMLIKGLKTTQSNTEFLVKMAKTAQDKRVTNGIDI
;
A
#
# COMPACT_ATOMS: atom_id res chain seq x y z
N ILE A 1 -8.80 -1.22 11.48
CA ILE A 1 -10.06 -1.79 10.93
C ILE A 1 -10.31 -3.24 11.39
N THR A 2 -9.29 -4.11 11.42
CA THR A 2 -9.45 -5.53 11.82
C THR A 2 -10.11 -5.72 13.19
N ARG A 3 -9.64 -5.02 14.22
CA ARG A 3 -10.22 -5.10 15.58
C ARG A 3 -11.67 -4.61 15.63
N LEU A 4 -12.02 -3.60 14.84
CA LEU A 4 -13.40 -3.11 14.73
C LEU A 4 -14.30 -4.19 14.12
N ALA A 5 -13.85 -4.83 13.04
CA ALA A 5 -14.60 -5.92 12.42
C ALA A 5 -14.79 -7.13 13.35
N ARG A 6 -13.77 -7.50 14.14
CA ARG A 6 -13.91 -8.52 15.19
C ARG A 6 -14.96 -8.15 16.23
N ALA A 7 -14.99 -6.90 16.68
CA ALA A 7 -15.98 -6.43 17.65
C ALA A 7 -17.41 -6.53 17.09
N TYR A 8 -17.63 -6.13 15.83
CA TYR A 8 -18.92 -6.32 15.16
C TYR A 8 -19.29 -7.80 15.02
N ASN A 9 -18.33 -8.67 14.69
CA ASN A 9 -18.57 -10.12 14.61
C ASN A 9 -19.03 -10.72 15.94
N LEU A 10 -18.45 -10.27 17.06
CA LEU A 10 -18.86 -10.73 18.39
C LEU A 10 -20.22 -10.18 18.83
N ALA A 11 -20.57 -8.97 18.40
CA ALA A 11 -21.82 -8.31 18.78
C ALA A 11 -23.02 -8.69 17.89
N THR A 12 -22.76 -9.24 16.70
CA THR A 12 -23.82 -9.54 15.72
C THR A 12 -24.54 -10.85 16.09
N PRO A 13 -25.88 -10.87 16.15
CA PRO A 13 -26.63 -12.12 16.30
C PRO A 13 -26.32 -13.08 15.15
N ALA A 14 -26.20 -14.38 15.46
CA ALA A 14 -25.86 -15.37 14.45
C ALA A 14 -26.91 -15.41 13.33
N SER A 15 -26.47 -15.16 12.09
CA SER A 15 -27.32 -15.22 10.89
C SER A 15 -27.59 -16.64 10.41
N GLY A 16 -26.88 -17.63 10.96
CA GLY A 16 -26.85 -19.00 10.46
C GLY A 16 -25.95 -19.20 9.23
N ARG A 17 -25.31 -18.13 8.72
CA ARG A 17 -24.39 -18.17 7.58
C ARG A 17 -23.01 -17.69 8.01
N ILE A 18 -22.14 -18.64 8.34
CA ILE A 18 -20.77 -18.39 8.80
C ILE A 18 -19.82 -18.63 7.62
N LEU A 19 -19.02 -17.61 7.30
CA LEU A 19 -17.95 -17.65 6.31
C LEU A 19 -16.75 -18.43 6.86
N SER A 20 -15.80 -18.74 5.97
CA SER A 20 -14.49 -19.26 6.39
C SER A 20 -13.86 -18.35 7.47
N GLY A 21 -13.17 -18.95 8.43
CA GLY A 21 -12.55 -18.21 9.53
C GLY A 21 -13.49 -17.79 10.66
N GLY A 22 -14.75 -18.23 10.68
CA GLY A 22 -15.68 -17.99 11.80
C GLY A 22 -16.30 -16.61 11.81
N VAL A 23 -16.40 -15.97 10.64
CA VAL A 23 -16.99 -14.64 10.47
C VAL A 23 -18.43 -14.80 10.01
N ASP A 24 -19.37 -14.17 10.71
CA ASP A 24 -20.76 -14.12 10.27
C ASP A 24 -20.89 -13.25 9.01
N SER A 25 -21.62 -13.73 8.01
CA SER A 25 -21.78 -13.05 6.72
C SER A 25 -22.35 -11.62 6.85
N THR A 26 -23.11 -11.34 7.90
CA THR A 26 -23.72 -10.03 8.15
C THR A 26 -22.85 -9.11 9.01
N ALA A 27 -21.91 -9.67 9.78
CA ALA A 27 -21.07 -8.93 10.71
C ALA A 27 -20.12 -7.93 10.04
N LEU A 28 -19.73 -8.19 8.79
CA LEU A 28 -18.83 -7.30 8.05
C LEU A 28 -19.54 -6.12 7.40
N TYR A 29 -20.88 -6.11 7.33
CA TYR A 29 -21.62 -5.02 6.69
C TYR A 29 -21.39 -3.66 7.38
N PRO A 30 -21.59 -3.52 8.71
CA PRO A 30 -21.34 -2.24 9.38
C PRO A 30 -19.91 -1.70 9.25
N PRO A 31 -18.84 -2.49 9.50
CA PRO A 31 -17.48 -1.96 9.40
C PRO A 31 -17.07 -1.70 7.94
N LYS A 32 -17.59 -2.44 6.94
CA LYS A 32 -17.43 -2.09 5.51
C LYS A 32 -18.10 -0.77 5.17
N LYS A 33 -19.33 -0.53 5.67
CA LYS A 33 -20.02 0.75 5.50
C LYS A 33 -19.26 1.91 6.15
N PHE A 34 -18.68 1.69 7.33
CA PHE A 34 -17.83 2.67 8.00
C PHE A 34 -16.58 3.00 7.16
N PHE A 35 -15.84 2.00 6.71
CA PHE A 35 -14.61 2.22 5.94
C PHE A 35 -14.90 2.83 4.55
N GLY A 36 -15.96 2.36 3.88
CA GLY A 36 -16.45 2.90 2.60
C GLY A 36 -17.18 4.25 2.72
N ALA A 37 -17.27 4.83 3.91
CA ALA A 37 -17.72 6.19 4.06
C ALA A 37 -16.68 7.18 3.49
N ALA A 38 -15.39 6.84 3.52
CA ALA A 38 -14.32 7.65 2.94
C ALA A 38 -14.56 7.92 1.45
N ARG A 39 -14.55 9.20 1.06
CA ARG A 39 -14.82 9.65 -0.31
C ARG A 39 -14.42 11.10 -0.52
N ASN A 40 -14.16 11.45 -1.77
CA ASN A 40 -14.11 12.84 -2.22
C ASN A 40 -15.49 13.25 -2.76
N ILE A 41 -15.99 14.44 -2.42
CA ILE A 41 -17.32 14.92 -2.82
C ILE A 41 -17.15 16.09 -3.79
N GLU A 42 -17.70 15.96 -5.00
CA GLU A 42 -17.67 17.03 -5.99
C GLU A 42 -18.43 18.27 -5.49
N GLY A 43 -17.81 19.44 -5.57
CA GLY A 43 -18.36 20.70 -5.04
C GLY A 43 -18.43 20.79 -3.51
N GLY A 44 -17.91 19.79 -2.79
CA GLY A 44 -17.89 19.75 -1.33
C GLY A 44 -16.48 19.61 -0.76
N GLY A 45 -16.38 18.96 0.40
CA GLY A 45 -15.11 18.55 1.00
C GLY A 45 -14.77 17.09 0.72
N SER A 46 -13.80 16.57 1.47
CA SER A 46 -13.43 15.16 1.42
C SER A 46 -13.41 14.53 2.82
N MET A 47 -13.63 13.23 2.89
CA MET A 47 -13.39 12.44 4.09
C MET A 47 -12.38 11.33 3.77
N THR A 48 -11.20 11.43 4.38
CA THR A 48 -10.12 10.45 4.24
C THR A 48 -10.08 9.57 5.49
N ILE A 49 -10.12 8.25 5.30
CA ILE A 49 -9.93 7.29 6.40
C ILE A 49 -8.66 6.48 6.10
N LEU A 50 -7.69 6.58 6.99
CA LEU A 50 -6.53 5.70 7.03
C LEU A 50 -6.70 4.75 8.20
N ALA A 51 -6.71 3.44 7.93
CA ALA A 51 -6.91 2.43 8.95
C ALA A 51 -5.84 1.35 8.85
N THR A 52 -5.36 0.89 10.00
CA THR A 52 -4.44 -0.26 10.07
C THR A 52 -5.23 -1.56 9.96
N ALA A 53 -4.73 -2.48 9.14
CA ALA A 53 -5.20 -3.85 9.07
C ALA A 53 -4.09 -4.79 9.56
N LEU A 54 -4.46 -5.77 10.37
CA LEU A 54 -3.54 -6.82 10.79
C LEU A 54 -3.56 -7.93 9.74
N VAL A 55 -2.36 -8.37 9.34
CA VAL A 55 -2.11 -9.49 8.43
C VAL A 55 -1.09 -10.43 9.07
N ASP A 56 -0.99 -11.66 8.56
CA ASP A 56 -0.06 -12.69 9.03
C ASP A 56 -0.12 -12.90 10.56
N THR A 57 -1.33 -12.89 11.12
CA THR A 57 -1.58 -13.10 12.55
C THR A 57 -1.74 -14.58 12.91
N GLY A 58 -1.79 -15.46 11.90
CA GLY A 58 -2.17 -16.87 12.03
C GLY A 58 -3.68 -17.09 12.23
N SER A 59 -4.49 -16.03 12.21
CA SER A 59 -5.94 -16.13 12.34
C SER A 59 -6.63 -16.05 10.98
N LYS A 60 -7.30 -17.14 10.57
CA LYS A 60 -8.15 -17.17 9.37
C LYS A 60 -9.23 -16.08 9.37
N MET A 61 -9.71 -15.69 10.55
CA MET A 61 -10.64 -14.57 10.70
C MET A 61 -10.03 -13.26 10.20
N ASP A 62 -8.78 -12.98 10.56
CA ASP A 62 -8.10 -11.73 10.15
C ASP A 62 -7.78 -11.73 8.66
N GLU A 63 -7.42 -12.88 8.09
CA GLU A 63 -7.20 -13.05 6.65
C GLU A 63 -8.48 -12.73 5.86
N VAL A 64 -9.62 -13.30 6.28
CA VAL A 64 -10.92 -13.03 5.65
C VAL A 64 -11.33 -11.57 5.80
N ILE A 65 -11.14 -10.99 7.00
CA ILE A 65 -11.39 -9.56 7.22
C ILE A 65 -10.52 -8.71 6.28
N PHE A 66 -9.23 -9.01 6.18
CA PHE A 66 -8.30 -8.27 5.32
C PHE A 66 -8.74 -8.29 3.86
N GLU A 67 -9.04 -9.47 3.30
CA GLU A 67 -9.49 -9.60 1.91
C GLU A 67 -10.80 -8.83 1.64
N GLU A 68 -11.75 -8.85 2.59
CA GLU A 68 -13.00 -8.09 2.49
C GLU A 68 -12.79 -6.57 2.48
N PHE A 69 -11.81 -6.07 3.25
CA PHE A 69 -11.48 -4.64 3.27
C PHE A 69 -10.60 -4.22 2.09
N LYS A 70 -9.78 -5.12 1.54
CA LYS A 70 -8.96 -4.89 0.35
C LYS A 70 -9.81 -4.46 -0.86
N GLY A 71 -10.99 -5.08 -1.02
CA GLY A 71 -11.96 -4.70 -2.04
C GLY A 71 -12.64 -3.34 -1.80
N THR A 72 -12.67 -2.87 -0.54
CA THR A 72 -13.37 -1.65 -0.13
C THR A 72 -12.49 -0.40 -0.24
N GLY A 73 -11.20 -0.52 0.05
CA GLY A 73 -10.23 0.57 -0.04
C GLY A 73 -9.71 0.84 -1.46
N ASN A 74 -9.01 1.95 -1.63
CA ASN A 74 -8.32 2.31 -2.87
C ASN A 74 -6.80 2.50 -2.70
N MET A 75 -6.27 2.42 -1.47
CA MET A 75 -4.85 2.54 -1.16
C MET A 75 -4.43 1.47 -0.15
N GLU A 76 -3.31 0.83 -0.42
CA GLU A 76 -2.67 -0.16 0.45
C GLU A 76 -1.21 0.26 0.69
N LEU A 77 -0.84 0.40 1.97
CA LEU A 77 0.54 0.57 2.41
C LEU A 77 0.94 -0.66 3.24
N ARG A 78 1.73 -1.54 2.64
CA ARG A 78 2.13 -2.82 3.25
C ARG A 78 3.44 -2.63 4.00
N LEU A 79 3.46 -3.14 5.23
CA LEU A 79 4.64 -3.12 6.08
C LEU A 79 5.22 -4.53 6.19
N ASP A 80 6.53 -4.65 6.00
CA ASP A 80 7.22 -5.94 6.04
C ASP A 80 7.81 -6.22 7.43
N ARG A 81 7.48 -7.39 7.98
CA ARG A 81 7.96 -7.81 9.30
C ARG A 81 9.47 -8.05 9.32
N GLY A 82 10.03 -8.67 8.27
CA GLY A 82 11.46 -8.97 8.19
C GLY A 82 12.32 -7.71 8.17
N MET A 83 11.90 -6.68 7.44
CA MET A 83 12.54 -5.35 7.46
C MET A 83 12.50 -4.73 8.87
N ALA A 84 11.35 -4.79 9.55
CA ALA A 84 11.20 -4.25 10.89
C ALA A 84 12.09 -4.98 11.93
N ASP A 85 12.16 -6.31 11.88
CA ASP A 85 13.01 -7.13 12.75
C ASP A 85 14.50 -6.79 12.58
N ARG A 86 14.91 -6.45 11.34
CA ARG A 86 16.26 -6.00 10.99
C ARG A 86 16.51 -4.50 11.20
N ARG A 87 15.54 -3.78 11.77
CA ARG A 87 15.59 -2.33 12.05
C ARG A 87 15.74 -1.45 10.82
N ILE A 88 15.23 -1.89 9.67
CA ILE A 88 15.15 -1.08 8.45
C ILE A 88 13.85 -0.28 8.51
N PHE A 89 13.97 1.05 8.62
CA PHE A 89 12.82 1.95 8.74
C PHE A 89 12.85 3.08 7.71
N PRO A 90 11.68 3.43 7.11
CA PRO A 90 10.38 2.79 7.31
C PRO A 90 10.32 1.40 6.64
N ALA A 91 9.69 0.42 7.32
CA ALA A 91 9.63 -0.98 6.88
C ALA A 91 8.53 -1.19 5.82
N ILE A 92 8.52 -0.37 4.76
CA ILE A 92 7.48 -0.35 3.73
C ILE A 92 7.89 -1.28 2.59
N ASP A 93 7.00 -2.20 2.23
CA ASP A 93 7.12 -2.91 0.95
C ASP A 93 6.59 -2.00 -0.17
N VAL A 94 7.51 -1.26 -0.77
CA VAL A 94 7.24 -0.30 -1.85
C VAL A 94 6.80 -0.95 -3.16
N ILE A 95 7.03 -2.26 -3.32
CA ILE A 95 6.68 -3.01 -4.53
C ILE A 95 5.19 -3.35 -4.49
N THR A 96 4.73 -3.89 -3.37
CA THR A 96 3.33 -4.34 -3.20
C THR A 96 2.38 -3.24 -2.71
N SER A 97 2.91 -2.13 -2.18
CA SER A 97 2.10 -0.95 -1.82
C SER A 97 1.66 -0.15 -3.05
N GLY A 98 0.47 0.45 -3.01
CA GLY A 98 -0.02 1.26 -4.13
C GLY A 98 -1.36 1.93 -3.90
N THR A 99 -1.70 2.85 -4.79
CA THR A 99 -2.99 3.56 -4.81
C THR A 99 -3.64 3.40 -6.17
N ARG A 100 -4.93 3.06 -6.21
CA ARG A 100 -5.70 3.02 -7.46
C ARG A 100 -5.93 4.45 -7.95
N LYS A 101 -5.83 4.64 -9.27
CA LYS A 101 -5.94 5.94 -9.93
C LYS A 101 -4.94 6.99 -9.42
N GLU A 102 -3.69 6.58 -9.17
CA GLU A 102 -2.64 7.48 -8.69
C GLU A 102 -2.32 8.61 -9.68
N GLU A 103 -2.65 8.46 -10.97
CA GLU A 103 -2.55 9.49 -12.01
C GLU A 103 -3.44 10.72 -11.75
N LEU A 104 -4.45 10.60 -10.88
CA LEU A 104 -5.29 11.74 -10.46
C LEU A 104 -4.69 12.52 -9.29
N ILE A 105 -3.65 11.98 -8.64
CA ILE A 105 -3.05 12.50 -7.41
C ILE A 105 -1.64 13.03 -7.69
N LEU A 106 -0.88 12.31 -8.52
CA LEU A 106 0.48 12.69 -8.90
C LEU A 106 0.46 13.89 -9.85
N ASP A 107 1.45 14.76 -9.73
CA ASP A 107 1.70 15.79 -10.74
C ASP A 107 1.98 15.08 -12.09
N PRO A 108 1.32 15.47 -13.19
CA PRO A 108 1.52 14.86 -14.50
C PRO A 108 2.97 14.89 -14.99
N GLN A 109 3.77 15.87 -14.55
CA GLN A 109 5.19 15.97 -14.85
C GLN A 109 6.04 15.04 -13.98
N GLU A 110 5.62 14.76 -12.75
CA GLU A 110 6.34 13.87 -11.82
C GLU A 110 5.98 12.38 -12.01
N ALA A 111 4.76 12.07 -12.44
CA ALA A 111 4.25 10.70 -12.55
C ALA A 111 5.15 9.75 -13.38
N PRO A 112 5.69 10.14 -14.55
CA PRO A 112 6.60 9.28 -15.32
C PRO A 112 7.87 8.91 -14.54
N PHE A 113 8.39 9.81 -13.71
CA PHE A 113 9.58 9.56 -12.90
C PHE A 113 9.28 8.61 -11.75
N VAL A 114 8.14 8.79 -11.07
CA VAL A 114 7.69 7.87 -10.01
C VAL A 114 7.54 6.45 -10.56
N TRP A 115 6.88 6.29 -11.72
CA TRP A 115 6.75 4.98 -12.36
C TRP A 115 8.08 4.39 -12.82
N GLY A 116 9.01 5.22 -13.28
CA GLY A 116 10.38 4.82 -13.59
C GLY A 116 11.10 4.24 -12.37
N VAL A 117 11.02 4.94 -11.23
CA VAL A 117 11.57 4.47 -9.96
C VAL A 117 10.91 3.15 -9.53
N ARG A 118 9.57 3.04 -9.62
CA ARG A 118 8.86 1.79 -9.33
C ARG A 118 9.35 0.62 -10.19
N ARG A 119 9.59 0.84 -11.49
CA ARG A 119 10.11 -0.19 -12.40
C ARG A 119 11.51 -0.65 -12.01
N ILE A 120 12.38 0.28 -11.60
CA ILE A 120 13.72 -0.04 -11.11
C ILE A 120 13.63 -0.88 -9.82
N LEU A 121 12.79 -0.46 -8.87
CA LEU A 121 12.61 -1.15 -7.59
C LEU A 121 12.04 -2.57 -7.78
N HIS A 122 11.11 -2.75 -8.72
CA HIS A 122 10.56 -4.07 -9.05
C HIS A 122 11.60 -5.02 -9.69
N GLY A 123 12.67 -4.49 -10.28
CA GLY A 123 13.77 -5.28 -10.81
C GLY A 123 14.75 -5.80 -9.75
N ILE A 124 14.53 -5.49 -8.47
CA ILE A 124 15.37 -5.92 -7.35
C ILE A 124 14.73 -7.15 -6.69
N ASP A 125 15.51 -8.21 -6.52
CA ASP A 125 15.04 -9.53 -6.05
C ASP A 125 14.46 -9.56 -4.62
N SER A 126 14.59 -8.48 -3.86
CA SER A 126 14.16 -8.40 -2.47
C SER A 126 13.62 -7.02 -2.13
N ALA A 127 12.43 -6.98 -1.51
CA ALA A 127 11.81 -5.74 -1.04
C ALA A 127 12.71 -4.98 -0.05
N GLU A 128 13.49 -5.70 0.76
CA GLU A 128 14.48 -5.11 1.66
C GLU A 128 15.58 -4.36 0.92
N ARG A 129 16.18 -4.99 -0.09
CA ARG A 129 17.22 -4.35 -0.92
C ARG A 129 16.66 -3.15 -1.69
N ALA A 130 15.42 -3.27 -2.16
CA ALA A 130 14.72 -2.17 -2.82
C ALA A 130 14.52 -1.00 -1.85
N MET A 131 14.10 -1.27 -0.61
CA MET A 131 13.93 -0.25 0.42
C MET A 131 15.26 0.38 0.82
N ASP A 132 16.33 -0.40 0.98
CA ASP A 132 17.67 0.11 1.28
C ASP A 132 18.21 1.03 0.18
N MET A 133 18.02 0.65 -1.09
CA MET A 133 18.39 1.49 -2.22
C MET A 133 17.59 2.80 -2.21
N LEU A 134 16.29 2.73 -1.95
CA LEU A 134 15.41 3.90 -1.86
C LEU A 134 15.85 4.84 -0.72
N ILE A 135 16.07 4.31 0.48
CA ILE A 135 16.53 5.09 1.65
C ILE A 135 17.88 5.76 1.35
N LYS A 136 18.84 5.02 0.76
CA LYS A 136 20.15 5.57 0.39
C LYS A 136 20.01 6.70 -0.63
N GLY A 137 19.15 6.53 -1.64
CA GLY A 137 18.87 7.57 -2.62
C GLY A 137 18.29 8.83 -1.98
N LEU A 138 17.22 8.67 -1.19
CA LEU A 138 16.53 9.78 -0.51
C LEU A 138 17.44 10.54 0.46
N LYS A 139 18.33 9.84 1.19
CA LYS A 139 19.29 10.48 2.12
C LYS A 139 20.32 11.36 1.42
N THR A 140 20.53 11.18 0.11
CA THR A 140 21.51 11.95 -0.67
C THR A 140 20.91 13.16 -1.37
N THR A 141 19.65 13.48 -1.09
CA THR A 141 18.86 14.52 -1.75
C THR A 141 18.07 15.31 -0.72
N GLN A 142 17.80 16.58 -1.01
CA GLN A 142 17.06 17.46 -0.11
C GLN A 142 15.55 17.44 -0.36
N SER A 143 15.11 16.94 -1.52
CA SER A 143 13.69 16.85 -1.88
C SER A 143 13.37 15.61 -2.71
N ASN A 144 12.09 15.22 -2.73
CA ASN A 144 11.61 14.12 -3.56
C ASN A 144 11.80 14.43 -5.05
N THR A 145 11.57 15.68 -5.48
CA THR A 145 11.78 16.11 -6.86
C THR A 145 13.24 15.95 -7.28
N GLU A 146 14.20 16.36 -6.43
CA GLU A 146 15.63 16.14 -6.68
C GLU A 146 15.96 14.65 -6.80
N PHE A 147 15.41 13.83 -5.90
CA PHE A 147 15.56 12.37 -5.96
C PHE A 147 15.05 11.78 -7.27
N LEU A 148 13.84 12.13 -7.69
CA LEU A 148 13.23 11.64 -8.92
C LEU A 148 14.08 12.00 -10.15
N VAL A 149 14.55 13.26 -10.24
CA VAL A 149 15.42 13.72 -11.33
C VAL A 149 16.75 12.97 -11.33
N LYS A 150 17.37 12.78 -10.16
CA LYS A 150 18.65 12.06 -10.01
C LYS A 150 18.53 10.60 -10.47
N MET A 151 17.46 9.92 -10.04
CA MET A 151 17.19 8.53 -10.43
C MET A 151 16.92 8.40 -11.93
N ALA A 152 16.22 9.37 -12.53
CA ALA A 152 15.96 9.40 -13.96
C ALA A 152 17.26 9.51 -14.78
N LYS A 153 18.16 10.42 -14.38
CA LYS A 153 19.48 10.58 -15.00
C LYS A 153 20.31 9.30 -14.91
N THR A 154 20.39 8.72 -13.72
CA THR A 154 21.14 7.46 -13.52
C THR A 154 20.60 6.30 -14.35
N ALA A 155 19.28 6.23 -14.56
CA ALA A 155 18.65 5.22 -15.40
C ALA A 155 18.93 5.44 -16.89
N GLN A 156 18.96 6.69 -17.36
CA GLN A 156 19.37 7.03 -18.72
C GLN A 156 20.84 6.69 -18.97
N ASP A 157 21.73 7.09 -18.05
CA ASP A 157 23.16 6.83 -18.17
C ASP A 157 23.47 5.33 -18.27
N LYS A 158 22.77 4.49 -17.50
CA LYS A 158 22.88 3.01 -17.57
C LYS A 158 22.38 2.41 -18.89
N ARG A 159 21.38 3.02 -19.53
CA ARG A 159 20.91 2.58 -20.86
C ARG A 159 21.95 2.90 -21.93
N VAL A 160 22.55 4.08 -21.85
CA VAL A 160 23.63 4.51 -22.76
C VAL A 160 24.87 3.64 -22.59
N THR A 161 25.24 3.27 -21.35
CA THR A 161 26.42 2.41 -21.11
C THR A 161 26.20 0.94 -21.50
N ASN A 162 24.96 0.44 -21.47
CA ASN A 162 24.65 -0.95 -21.84
C ASN A 162 24.29 -1.14 -23.33
N GLY A 163 24.38 -0.09 -24.15
CA GLY A 163 24.23 -0.19 -25.61
C GLY A 163 22.86 -0.68 -26.09
N ILE A 164 21.79 -0.48 -25.30
CA ILE A 164 20.43 -0.76 -25.76
C ILE A 164 19.84 0.55 -26.25
N ASP A 165 20.06 0.82 -27.54
CA ASP A 165 19.36 1.85 -28.30
C ASP A 165 17.96 1.35 -28.68
N ILE A 166 16.97 2.20 -28.43
CA ILE A 166 15.73 2.27 -29.22
C ILE A 166 15.44 3.73 -29.53
#